data_AF-A0A9Q9LZ74-F1
#
_entry.id   AF-A0A9Q9LZ74-F1
#
_cell.length_a   1.000
_cell.length_b   1.000
_cell.length_c   1.000
_cell.angle_alpha   90.00
_cell.angle_beta   90.00
_cell.angle_gamma   90.00
#
_symmetry.space_group_name_H-M   'P 1'
#
loop_
_entity.id
_entity.type
_entity.pdbx_description
1 polymer ?
#
loop_
_entity_poly.entity_id
_entity_poly.type
_entity_poly.pdbx_seq_one_letter_code
_entity_poly.pdbx_strand_id
1 'polypeptide(L)'
;MSERKALFTRAKELKLDLPGNISNDNLKAAIAAAEGRAGGTTAPPKDDAEKVSARVLSELKYNGETYAPDTENDTVELTPAEFKTLEGLKVVQALDSE
;
A
#
# COMPACT_ATOMS: atom_id res chain seq x y z
N MET A 1 0.92 -35.97 -1.54
CA MET A 1 1.82 -34.85 -1.19
C MET A 1 1.23 -34.16 0.03
N SER A 2 1.99 -33.95 1.11
CA SER A 2 1.48 -33.23 2.30
C SER A 2 1.26 -31.74 1.98
N GLU A 3 0.21 -31.13 2.53
CA GLU A 3 -0.15 -29.71 2.28
C GLU A 3 1.04 -28.75 2.45
N ARG A 4 1.85 -28.95 3.50
CA ARG A 4 3.07 -28.18 3.75
C ARG A 4 4.08 -28.23 2.58
N LYS A 5 4.23 -29.39 1.93
CA LYS A 5 5.13 -29.55 0.78
C LYS A 5 4.62 -28.79 -0.44
N ALA A 6 3.30 -28.75 -0.65
CA ALA A 6 2.69 -27.96 -1.72
C ALA A 6 2.91 -26.46 -1.52
N LEU A 7 2.77 -25.98 -0.27
CA LEU A 7 3.02 -24.59 0.09
C LEU A 7 4.49 -24.19 -0.12
N PHE A 8 5.45 -24.99 0.33
CA PHE A 8 6.87 -24.71 0.09
C PHE A 8 7.25 -24.72 -1.40
N THR A 9 6.64 -25.60 -2.19
CA THR A 9 6.78 -25.57 -3.65
C THR A 9 6.29 -24.23 -4.20
N ARG A 10 5.10 -23.78 -3.78
CA ARG A 10 4.53 -22.50 -4.22
C ARG A 10 5.38 -21.30 -3.81
N ALA A 11 5.88 -21.29 -2.58
CA ALA A 11 6.82 -20.28 -2.11
C ALA A 11 8.09 -20.23 -2.98
N LYS A 12 8.64 -21.40 -3.34
CA LYS A 12 9.82 -21.49 -4.21
C LYS A 12 9.54 -21.00 -5.64
N GLU A 13 8.35 -21.30 -6.19
CA GLU A 13 7.90 -20.76 -7.48
C GLU A 13 7.83 -19.22 -7.45
N LEU A 14 7.43 -18.64 -6.32
CA LEU A 14 7.35 -17.20 -6.07
C LEU A 14 8.69 -16.58 -5.65
N LYS A 15 9.79 -17.34 -5.66
CA LYS A 15 11.12 -16.94 -5.17
C LYS A 15 11.11 -16.38 -3.73
N LEU A 16 10.20 -16.88 -2.89
CA LEU A 16 10.17 -16.57 -1.48
C LEU A 16 11.19 -17.43 -0.73
N ASP A 17 12.15 -16.79 -0.08
CA ASP A 17 13.06 -17.44 0.85
C ASP A 17 12.38 -17.56 2.22
N LEU A 18 11.79 -18.74 2.51
CA LEU A 18 11.09 -19.00 3.76
C LEU A 18 11.82 -20.06 4.59
N PRO A 19 11.95 -19.86 5.91
CA PRO A 19 12.63 -20.81 6.77
C PRO A 19 11.85 -22.12 6.84
N GLY A 20 12.56 -23.25 6.77
CA GLY A 20 11.97 -24.59 6.78
C GLY A 20 11.13 -24.91 8.03
N ASN A 21 11.31 -24.16 9.12
CA ASN A 21 10.58 -24.32 10.38
C ASN A 21 9.38 -23.35 10.55
N ILE A 22 8.98 -22.64 9.50
CA ILE A 22 7.80 -21.75 9.53
C ILE A 22 6.50 -22.55 9.74
N SER A 23 5.59 -22.01 10.55
CA SER A 23 4.24 -22.55 10.75
C SER A 23 3.43 -22.50 9.45
N ASN A 24 2.51 -23.45 9.25
CA ASN A 24 1.67 -23.51 8.04
C ASN A 24 0.86 -22.21 7.81
N ASP A 25 0.44 -21.54 8.89
CA ASP A 25 -0.33 -20.29 8.82
C ASP A 25 0.50 -19.15 8.21
N ASN A 26 1.70 -18.92 8.77
CA ASN A 26 2.67 -17.95 8.26
C ASN A 26 3.14 -18.29 6.84
N LEU A 27 3.27 -19.59 6.52
CA LEU A 27 3.62 -20.06 5.19
C LEU A 27 2.53 -19.69 4.16
N LYS A 28 1.26 -19.93 4.49
CA LYS A 28 0.11 -19.55 3.64
C LYS A 28 0.03 -18.04 3.48
N ALA A 29 0.21 -17.26 4.56
CA ALA A 29 0.17 -15.80 4.52
C ALA A 29 1.29 -15.21 3.64
N ALA A 30 2.52 -15.73 3.74
CA ALA A 30 3.64 -15.29 2.92
C ALA A 30 3.42 -15.58 1.43
N ILE A 31 2.90 -16.77 1.11
CA ILE A 31 2.55 -17.16 -0.27
C ILE A 31 1.44 -16.24 -0.80
N ALA A 32 0.36 -16.02 -0.05
CA ALA A 32 -0.74 -15.14 -0.46
C ALA A 32 -0.27 -13.69 -0.68
N ALA A 33 0.60 -13.16 0.19
CA ALA A 33 1.19 -11.84 0.03
C ALA A 33 2.08 -11.74 -1.21
N ALA A 34 2.81 -12.81 -1.56
CA ALA A 34 3.66 -12.85 -2.74
C ALA A 34 2.89 -13.11 -4.04
N GLU A 35 1.85 -13.94 -4.02
CA GLU A 35 0.92 -14.11 -5.14
C GLU A 35 0.16 -12.79 -5.40
N GLY A 36 -0.23 -12.07 -4.35
CA GLY A 36 -0.79 -10.73 -4.45
C GLY A 36 0.19 -9.70 -5.03
N ARG A 37 1.50 -9.84 -4.79
CA ARG A 37 2.54 -9.01 -5.41
C ARG A 37 2.85 -9.42 -6.85
N ALA A 38 2.81 -10.71 -7.19
CA ALA A 38 3.15 -11.22 -8.51
C ALA A 38 2.08 -10.90 -9.57
N GLY A 39 0.83 -10.65 -9.16
CA GLY A 39 -0.24 -10.11 -10.02
C GLY A 39 -0.39 -8.59 -9.99
N GLY A 40 0.45 -7.88 -9.22
CA GLY A 40 0.30 -6.46 -8.96
C GLY A 40 1.40 -5.63 -9.62
N THR A 41 1.12 -5.11 -10.81
CA THR A 41 1.41 -3.68 -11.03
C THR A 41 0.83 -2.93 -9.84
N THR A 42 1.69 -2.27 -9.06
CA THR A 42 1.40 -1.09 -8.24
C THR A 42 -0.08 -0.87 -7.91
N ALA A 43 -0.63 -1.66 -6.99
CA ALA A 43 -1.91 -1.34 -6.38
C ALA A 43 -1.63 -1.14 -4.88
N PRO A 44 -1.70 0.09 -4.35
CA PRO A 44 -1.75 0.29 -2.90
C PRO A 44 -2.94 -0.51 -2.32
N PRO A 45 -2.94 -0.80 -1.01
CA PRO A 45 -4.03 -1.54 -0.39
C PRO A 45 -5.38 -0.97 -0.83
N LYS A 46 -6.31 -1.86 -1.22
CA LYS A 46 -7.73 -1.57 -1.38
C LYS A 46 -8.31 -1.18 -0.02
N ASP A 47 -7.92 0.00 0.44
CA ASP A 47 -8.75 0.80 1.31
C ASP A 47 -9.78 1.45 0.37
N ASP A 48 -10.91 0.77 0.19
CA ASP A 48 -12.19 1.35 -0.27
C ASP A 48 -12.74 2.33 0.81
N ALA A 49 -11.87 2.94 1.61
CA ALA A 49 -12.20 4.12 2.38
C ALA A 49 -12.31 5.27 1.37
N GLU A 50 -13.42 6.01 1.42
CA GLU A 50 -13.67 7.18 0.59
C GLU A 50 -12.46 8.14 0.68
N LYS A 51 -11.55 8.09 -0.31
CA LYS A 51 -10.35 8.93 -0.31
C LYS A 51 -10.69 10.29 -0.87
N VAL A 52 -10.13 11.31 -0.23
CA VAL A 52 -10.23 12.70 -0.65
C VAL A 52 -8.94 13.05 -1.37
N SER A 53 -9.06 13.45 -2.64
CA SER A 53 -7.96 14.05 -3.38
C SER A 53 -7.69 15.44 -2.83
N ALA A 54 -6.47 15.65 -2.37
CA ALA A 54 -6.06 16.91 -1.77
C ALA A 54 -4.80 17.45 -2.45
N ARG A 55 -4.80 18.75 -2.75
CA ARG A 55 -3.63 19.46 -3.24
C ARG A 55 -2.68 19.73 -2.09
N VAL A 56 -1.41 19.42 -2.29
CA VAL A 56 -0.35 19.62 -1.32
C VAL A 56 0.16 21.05 -1.41
N LEU A 57 0.11 21.76 -0.29
CA LEU A 57 0.58 23.14 -0.14
C LEU A 57 1.99 23.21 0.46
N SER A 58 2.45 22.13 1.09
CA SER A 58 3.78 22.03 1.72
C SER A 58 4.31 20.61 1.64
N GLU A 59 5.63 20.43 1.65
CA GLU A 59 6.27 19.11 1.54
C GLU A 59 5.65 18.10 2.53
N LEU A 60 5.07 17.02 1.98
CA LEU A 60 4.37 15.98 2.72
C LEU A 60 4.93 14.63 2.32
N LYS A 61 5.40 13.86 3.29
CA LYS A 61 5.80 12.47 3.08
C LYS A 61 4.65 11.54 3.43
N TYR A 62 4.11 10.85 2.43
CA TYR A 62 2.96 9.97 2.60
C TYR A 62 3.15 8.66 1.82
N ASN A 63 2.85 7.52 2.43
CA ASN A 63 3.05 6.17 1.86
C ASN A 63 4.45 5.90 1.26
N GLY A 64 5.48 6.57 1.78
CA GLY A 64 6.86 6.43 1.29
C GLY A 64 7.19 7.33 0.09
N GLU A 65 6.20 8.05 -0.44
CA GLU A 65 6.34 9.04 -1.50
C GLU A 65 6.41 10.45 -0.89
N THR A 66 7.02 11.38 -1.61
CA THR A 66 7.15 12.78 -1.18
C THR A 66 6.34 13.65 -2.13
N TYR A 67 5.35 14.33 -1.59
CA TYR A 67 4.47 15.26 -2.28
C TYR A 67 4.91 16.68 -1.97
N ALA A 68 4.89 17.56 -2.96
CA ALA A 68 5.31 18.94 -2.81
C ALA A 68 4.53 19.85 -3.77
N PRO A 69 4.25 21.10 -3.38
CA PRO A 69 3.58 22.05 -4.27
C PRO A 69 4.38 22.27 -5.56
N ASP A 70 3.67 22.48 -6.67
CA ASP A 70 4.24 22.76 -8.00
C ASP A 70 5.16 21.65 -8.55
N THR A 71 4.98 20.41 -8.09
CA THR A 71 5.67 19.23 -8.62
C THR A 71 4.70 18.29 -9.33
N GLU A 72 5.24 17.25 -9.98
CA GLU A 72 4.43 16.16 -10.54
C GLU A 72 3.62 15.38 -9.49
N ASN A 73 3.98 15.51 -8.20
CA ASN A 73 3.30 14.94 -7.05
C ASN A 73 2.72 16.04 -6.17
N ASP A 74 2.02 17.03 -6.75
CA ASP A 74 1.35 18.09 -5.98
C ASP A 74 -0.04 17.70 -5.47
N THR A 75 -0.47 16.46 -5.74
CA THR A 75 -1.78 15.92 -5.33
C THR A 75 -1.60 14.60 -4.59
N VAL A 76 -2.29 14.44 -3.46
CA VAL A 76 -2.24 13.24 -2.62
C VAL A 76 -3.66 12.74 -2.31
N GLU A 77 -3.83 11.43 -2.30
CA GLU A 77 -5.09 10.78 -1.89
C GLU A 77 -5.03 10.39 -0.42
N LEU A 78 -5.86 11.03 0.40
CA LEU A 78 -5.88 10.86 1.86
C LEU A 78 -7.23 10.31 2.32
N THR A 79 -7.27 9.63 3.46
CA THR A 79 -8.56 9.36 4.10
C THR A 79 -9.18 10.66 4.63
N PRO A 80 -10.51 10.73 4.87
CA PRO A 80 -11.16 11.97 5.34
C PRO A 80 -10.63 12.46 6.68
N ALA A 81 -10.18 11.53 7.54
CA ALA A 81 -9.58 11.84 8.84
C ALA A 81 -8.18 12.46 8.69
N GLU A 82 -7.35 11.90 7.79
CA GLU A 82 -6.02 12.43 7.49
C GLU A 82 -6.12 13.79 6.79
N PHE A 83 -7.02 13.91 5.82
CA PHE A 83 -7.31 15.15 5.13
C PHE A 83 -7.65 16.27 6.12
N LYS A 84 -8.63 16.07 7.02
CA LYS A 84 -9.00 17.09 8.02
C LYS A 84 -7.83 17.50 8.92
N THR A 85 -6.98 16.54 9.27
CA THR A 85 -5.81 16.80 10.12
C THR A 85 -4.80 17.67 9.37
N LEU A 86 -4.49 17.31 8.12
CA LEU A 86 -3.51 18.01 7.29
C LEU A 86 -4.03 19.38 6.78
N GLU A 87 -5.33 19.48 6.50
CA GLU A 87 -6.02 20.73 6.15
C GLU A 87 -5.99 21.71 7.32
N GLY A 88 -6.26 21.25 8.55
CA GLY A 88 -6.15 22.08 9.75
C GLY A 88 -4.73 22.61 9.99
N LEU A 89 -3.71 21.89 9.52
CA LEU A 89 -2.31 22.29 9.56
C LEU A 89 -1.87 23.12 8.35
N LYS A 90 -2.77 23.37 7.39
CA LYS A 90 -2.49 24.04 6.11
C LYS A 90 -1.41 23.37 5.26
N VAL A 91 -1.28 22.04 5.39
CA VAL A 91 -0.35 21.22 4.59
C VAL A 91 -1.00 20.80 3.28
N VAL A 92 -2.32 20.59 3.28
CA VAL A 92 -3.10 20.22 2.09
C VAL A 92 -4.39 21.04 1.99
N GLN A 93 -5.02 21.03 0.82
CA GLN A 93 -6.30 21.66 0.52
C GLN A 93 -7.16 20.71 -0.32
N ALA A 94 -8.48 20.68 -0.10
CA ALA A 94 -9.38 19.88 -0.92
C ALA A 94 -9.28 20.33 -2.40
N LEU A 95 -9.16 19.37 -3.31
CA LEU A 95 -9.40 19.61 -4.73
C LEU A 95 -10.92 19.49 -4.93
N ASP A 96 -11.59 20.64 -5.00
CA ASP A 96 -13.02 20.69 -5.32
C ASP A 96 -13.20 20.02 -6.69
N SER A 97 -13.92 18.90 -6.71
CA SER A 97 -14.35 18.29 -7.96
C SER A 97 -15.63 19.01 -8.39
N GLU A 98 -15.47 20.05 -9.21
CA GLU A 98 -16.59 20.71 -9.91
C GLU A 98 -17.37 19.72 -10.79
#